data_AF-A0A954UIA9-F1
#
_entry.id   AF-A0A954UIA9-F1
#
_cell.length_a   1.000
_cell.length_b   1.000
_cell.length_c   1.000
_cell.angle_alpha   90.00
_cell.angle_beta   90.00
_cell.angle_gamma   90.00
#
_symmetry.space_group_name_H-M   'P 1'
#
loop_
_entity.id
_entity.type
_entity.pdbx_description
1 polymer ?
#
loop_
_entity_poly.entity_id
_entity_poly.type
_entity_poly.pdbx_seq_one_letter_code
_entity_poly.pdbx_strand_id
1 'polypeptide(L)'
;TLDLLSEARHAYQTGDYAAAIVYLFSYQLVQLDQSHRIRLSKGKTNRQYLFELRSEPRLREILADTVLVFEDVYFGHYELQRERFDACWNQLDEFERLVRVSAVQLGTASQVATLLLIAICCLTAVGCGKSEKLSTRYGRARGAGSQSINGLSVFAGMYEQVGCQVTTWRRLSPKLDRQQVIVWAPDRYTPPTSTEINYLNNWLSVPGRTLVYIGRDYDGATDYWRDVLPLTAADERLGVRNEAARAAAADEDRRERLSESATCTWFDIESDQDVPPPHRLAGPWADSIDAQNVELVVNRRWQLPNIDEDTDWGGSLQSTALLTADDRLVLGRLTRDTWEDSQILIVPNGSWLLNSRLVNREHRRLAQQVIDESWTLDRVCFLESDDQELVVSDRDTNPPLILQMFTVYPANVLMLHVVFLGMLYCISVYPIFGRPRTLPSDEVSDFGKHVTAVGELLEKGRDRSYARALVDQYHEKIANRDKTKPTN
;
A
#
# COMPACT_ATOMS: atom_id res chain seq x y z
N THR A 1 -9.70 -48.69 -8.28
CA THR A 1 -10.04 -47.54 -7.42
C THR A 1 -11.00 -48.05 -6.38
N LEU A 2 -10.64 -47.97 -5.09
CA LEU A 2 -11.49 -48.47 -4.01
C LEU A 2 -12.80 -47.66 -3.98
N ASP A 3 -13.94 -48.33 -4.06
CA ASP A 3 -15.26 -47.70 -3.88
C ASP A 3 -15.62 -47.72 -2.39
N LEU A 4 -15.28 -46.63 -1.69
CA LEU A 4 -15.44 -46.50 -0.24
C LEU A 4 -16.89 -46.70 0.22
N LEU A 5 -17.88 -46.36 -0.61
CA LEU A 5 -19.28 -46.55 -0.27
C LEU A 5 -19.70 -48.03 -0.33
N SER A 6 -19.20 -48.74 -1.35
CA SER A 6 -19.42 -50.17 -1.48
C SER A 6 -18.77 -50.95 -0.33
N GLU A 7 -17.58 -50.56 0.11
CA GLU A 7 -16.91 -51.15 1.29
C GLU A 7 -17.67 -50.85 2.59
N ALA A 8 -18.16 -49.62 2.78
CA ALA A 8 -19.01 -49.28 3.93
C ALA A 8 -20.28 -50.15 3.98
N ARG A 9 -20.92 -50.36 2.81
CA ARG A 9 -22.10 -51.20 2.68
C ARG A 9 -21.80 -52.67 2.95
N HIS A 10 -20.67 -53.18 2.47
CA HIS A 10 -20.27 -54.57 2.70
C HIS A 10 -20.04 -54.83 4.19
N ALA A 11 -19.26 -53.97 4.86
CA ALA A 11 -18.99 -54.05 6.30
C ALA A 11 -20.27 -53.95 7.14
N TYR A 12 -21.22 -53.10 6.72
CA TYR A 12 -22.53 -53.01 7.37
C TYR A 12 -23.33 -54.32 7.26
N GLN A 13 -23.30 -54.98 6.11
CA GLN A 13 -24.03 -56.24 5.88
C GLN A 13 -23.42 -57.44 6.62
N THR A 14 -22.10 -57.45 6.80
CA THR A 14 -21.39 -58.50 7.55
C THR A 14 -21.44 -58.29 9.06
N GLY A 15 -22.00 -57.16 9.52
CA GLY A 15 -22.14 -56.81 10.94
C GLY A 15 -20.92 -56.15 11.56
N ASP A 16 -19.92 -55.77 10.74
CA ASP A 16 -18.74 -55.04 11.19
C ASP A 16 -19.00 -53.52 11.12
N TYR A 17 -19.71 -53.01 12.13
CA TYR A 17 -20.07 -51.59 12.20
C TYR A 17 -18.84 -50.68 12.40
N ALA A 18 -17.78 -51.20 13.02
CA ALA A 18 -16.55 -50.46 13.25
C ALA A 18 -15.83 -50.16 11.93
N ALA A 19 -15.71 -51.15 11.05
CA ALA A 19 -15.19 -50.92 9.70
C ALA A 19 -16.17 -50.05 8.87
N ALA A 20 -17.48 -50.28 9.01
CA ALA A 20 -18.50 -49.57 8.25
C ALA A 20 -18.46 -48.04 8.50
N ILE A 21 -18.29 -47.60 9.75
CA ILE A 21 -18.23 -46.16 10.06
C ILE A 21 -16.95 -45.49 9.53
N VAL A 22 -15.81 -46.21 9.54
CA VAL A 22 -14.54 -45.70 8.99
C VAL A 22 -14.66 -45.45 7.49
N TYR A 23 -15.25 -46.41 6.76
CA TYR A 23 -15.48 -46.27 5.33
C TYR A 23 -16.52 -45.19 5.00
N LEU A 24 -17.62 -45.11 5.77
CA LEU A 24 -18.64 -44.07 5.61
C LEU A 24 -18.07 -42.67 5.80
N PHE A 25 -17.31 -42.44 6.88
CA PHE A 25 -16.66 -41.17 7.15
C PHE A 25 -15.64 -40.80 6.06
N SER A 26 -14.84 -41.77 5.62
CA SER A 26 -13.88 -41.58 4.53
C SER A 26 -14.57 -41.21 3.21
N TYR A 27 -15.70 -41.85 2.89
CA TYR A 27 -16.52 -41.52 1.73
C TYR A 27 -17.05 -40.08 1.81
N GLN A 28 -17.61 -39.68 2.95
CA GLN A 28 -18.13 -38.32 3.14
C GLN A 28 -17.04 -37.25 2.95
N LEU A 29 -15.84 -37.45 3.51
CA LEU A 29 -14.73 -36.51 3.33
C LEU A 29 -14.30 -36.41 1.87
N VAL A 30 -14.22 -37.53 1.15
CA VAL A 30 -13.86 -37.54 -0.27
C VAL A 30 -14.93 -36.83 -1.11
N GLN A 31 -16.22 -37.06 -0.85
CA GLN A 31 -17.30 -36.38 -1.57
C GLN A 31 -17.32 -34.87 -1.30
N LEU A 32 -17.06 -34.44 -0.07
CA LEU A 32 -16.97 -33.02 0.29
C LEU A 32 -15.74 -32.34 -0.33
N ASP A 33 -14.61 -33.03 -0.46
CA ASP A 33 -13.41 -32.52 -1.12
C ASP A 33 -13.62 -32.41 -2.65
N GLN A 34 -14.22 -33.43 -3.27
CA GLN A 34 -14.56 -33.43 -4.69
C GLN A 34 -15.57 -32.35 -5.07
N SER A 35 -16.47 -31.99 -4.16
CA SER A 35 -17.43 -30.88 -4.32
C SER A 35 -16.88 -29.53 -3.85
N HIS A 36 -15.59 -29.44 -3.52
CA HIS A 36 -14.89 -28.23 -3.06
C HIS A 36 -15.50 -27.59 -1.81
N ARG A 37 -16.18 -28.37 -0.96
CA ARG A 37 -16.79 -27.91 0.30
C ARG A 37 -15.84 -27.93 1.47
N ILE A 38 -14.90 -28.87 1.45
CA ILE A 38 -13.75 -28.93 2.35
C ILE A 38 -12.48 -29.12 1.53
N ARG A 39 -11.31 -28.94 2.15
CA ARG A 39 -10.02 -29.32 1.56
C ARG A 39 -9.39 -30.46 2.34
N LEU A 40 -9.29 -31.65 1.75
CA LEU A 40 -8.63 -32.80 2.34
C LEU A 40 -7.10 -32.62 2.32
N SER A 41 -6.46 -32.69 3.48
CA SER A 41 -4.99 -32.61 3.60
C SER A 41 -4.49 -33.36 4.82
N LYS A 42 -3.29 -33.95 4.72
CA LYS A 42 -2.66 -34.66 5.84
C LYS A 42 -2.44 -33.71 7.02
N GLY A 43 -2.83 -34.14 8.23
CA GLY A 43 -2.67 -33.39 9.47
C GLY A 43 -3.85 -32.47 9.85
N LYS A 44 -4.92 -32.42 9.04
CA LYS A 44 -6.16 -31.74 9.45
C LYS A 44 -6.96 -32.59 10.44
N THR A 45 -7.60 -31.91 11.39
CA THR A 45 -8.46 -32.50 12.42
C THR A 45 -9.93 -32.51 11.99
N ASN A 46 -10.73 -33.41 12.55
CA ASN A 46 -12.18 -33.48 12.28
C ASN A 46 -12.89 -32.15 12.57
N ARG A 47 -12.47 -31.44 13.63
CA ARG A 47 -12.99 -30.10 13.96
C ARG A 47 -12.72 -29.07 12.88
N GLN A 48 -11.58 -29.15 12.19
CA GLN A 48 -11.26 -28.24 11.09
C GLN A 48 -12.17 -28.49 9.88
N TYR A 49 -12.50 -29.75 9.56
CA TYR A 49 -13.47 -30.05 8.50
C TYR A 49 -14.88 -29.53 8.84
N LEU A 50 -15.33 -29.66 10.09
CA LEU A 50 -16.61 -29.11 10.54
C LEU A 50 -16.62 -27.56 10.52
N PHE A 51 -15.47 -26.92 10.77
CA PHE A 51 -15.34 -25.48 10.68
C PHE A 51 -15.42 -24.96 9.23
N GLU A 52 -14.86 -25.70 8.27
CA GLU A 52 -14.95 -25.37 6.84
C GLU A 52 -16.41 -25.41 6.35
N LEU A 53 -17.22 -26.32 6.90
CA LEU A 53 -18.66 -26.41 6.62
C LEU A 53 -19.54 -25.40 7.37
N ARG A 54 -18.98 -24.37 8.02
CA ARG A 54 -19.77 -23.39 8.82
C ARG A 54 -20.86 -22.67 8.03
N SER A 55 -20.67 -22.50 6.72
CA SER A 55 -21.64 -21.86 5.82
C SER A 55 -22.76 -22.80 5.35
N GLU A 56 -22.67 -24.10 5.66
CA GLU A 56 -23.60 -25.14 5.22
C GLU A 56 -24.09 -25.96 6.43
N PRO A 57 -24.99 -25.38 7.25
CA PRO A 57 -25.31 -25.90 8.57
C PRO A 57 -25.83 -27.35 8.56
N ARG A 58 -26.60 -27.73 7.53
CA ARG A 58 -27.14 -29.09 7.41
C ARG A 58 -26.07 -30.13 7.05
N LEU A 59 -25.15 -29.82 6.14
CA LEU A 59 -24.02 -30.73 5.83
C LEU A 59 -23.08 -30.85 7.02
N ARG A 60 -22.87 -29.74 7.74
CA ARG A 60 -22.08 -29.74 8.98
C ARG A 60 -22.70 -30.64 10.05
N GLU A 61 -24.02 -30.60 10.22
CA GLU A 61 -24.75 -31.45 11.19
C GLU A 61 -24.57 -32.94 10.85
N ILE A 62 -24.82 -33.33 9.60
CA ILE A 62 -24.68 -34.73 9.15
C ILE A 62 -23.24 -35.25 9.33
N LEU A 63 -22.25 -34.42 8.97
CA LEU A 63 -20.84 -34.78 9.17
C LEU A 63 -20.48 -34.82 10.65
N ALA A 64 -21.03 -33.94 11.50
CA ALA A 64 -20.74 -33.92 12.94
C ALA A 64 -21.23 -35.18 13.64
N ASP A 65 -22.42 -35.66 13.30
CA ASP A 65 -22.96 -36.92 13.81
C ASP A 65 -22.05 -38.11 13.45
N THR A 66 -21.59 -38.14 12.20
CA THR A 66 -20.70 -39.20 11.71
C THR A 66 -19.31 -39.10 12.36
N VAL A 67 -18.77 -37.88 12.55
CA VAL A 67 -17.49 -37.63 13.23
C VAL A 67 -17.51 -38.13 14.66
N LEU A 68 -18.60 -37.88 15.40
CA LEU A 68 -18.71 -38.28 16.80
C LEU A 68 -18.64 -39.81 16.94
N VAL A 69 -19.38 -40.53 16.11
CA VAL A 69 -19.38 -42.01 16.11
C VAL A 69 -18.04 -42.55 15.61
N PHE A 70 -17.43 -41.91 14.61
CA PHE A 70 -16.09 -42.27 14.14
C PHE A 70 -15.03 -42.08 15.24
N GLU A 71 -15.05 -40.97 15.98
CA GLU A 71 -14.08 -40.71 17.04
C GLU A 71 -14.19 -41.72 18.19
N ASP A 72 -15.42 -42.08 18.58
CA ASP A 72 -15.68 -43.13 19.57
C ASP A 72 -15.07 -44.48 19.16
N VAL A 73 -15.20 -44.87 17.89
CA VAL A 73 -14.71 -46.17 17.39
C VAL A 73 -13.20 -46.14 17.13
N TYR A 74 -12.71 -45.12 16.42
CA TYR A 74 -11.35 -45.06 15.90
C TYR A 74 -10.32 -44.66 16.95
N PHE A 75 -10.69 -43.71 17.84
CA PHE A 75 -9.80 -43.27 18.93
C PHE A 75 -10.22 -43.82 20.29
N GLY A 76 -11.52 -43.97 20.53
CA GLY A 76 -12.07 -44.45 21.80
C GLY A 76 -12.09 -45.98 21.95
N HIS A 77 -11.92 -46.73 20.85
CA HIS A 77 -12.04 -48.21 20.81
C HIS A 77 -13.36 -48.74 21.39
N TYR A 78 -14.43 -47.96 21.31
CA TYR A 78 -15.76 -48.39 21.76
C TYR A 78 -16.41 -49.32 20.73
N GLU A 79 -17.12 -50.34 21.22
CA GLU A 79 -17.96 -51.19 20.36
C GLU A 79 -19.15 -50.40 19.82
N LEU A 80 -19.33 -50.41 18.49
CA LEU A 80 -20.43 -49.73 17.82
C LEU A 80 -21.63 -50.67 17.67
N GLN A 81 -22.74 -50.32 18.33
CA GLN A 81 -24.02 -51.01 18.15
C GLN A 81 -24.70 -50.61 16.83
N ARG A 82 -25.50 -51.52 16.27
CA ARG A 82 -26.21 -51.32 14.99
C ARG A 82 -27.03 -50.04 14.99
N GLU A 83 -27.77 -49.76 16.06
CA GLU A 83 -28.69 -48.63 16.16
C GLU A 83 -27.97 -47.29 16.01
N ARG A 84 -26.75 -47.18 16.57
CA ARG A 84 -25.92 -45.97 16.46
C ARG A 84 -25.35 -45.79 15.05
N PHE A 85 -24.98 -46.88 14.38
CA PHE A 85 -24.55 -46.82 12.98
C PHE A 85 -25.72 -46.47 12.03
N ASP A 86 -26.89 -47.07 12.24
CA ASP A 86 -28.09 -46.83 11.44
C ASP A 86 -28.49 -45.34 11.47
N ALA A 87 -28.30 -44.66 12.60
CA ALA A 87 -28.54 -43.23 12.73
C ALA A 87 -27.67 -42.38 11.78
N CYS A 88 -26.41 -42.76 11.56
CA CYS A 88 -25.53 -42.10 10.58
C CYS A 88 -25.87 -42.54 9.15
N TRP A 89 -26.11 -43.85 8.95
CA TRP A 89 -26.38 -44.43 7.63
C TRP A 89 -27.65 -43.87 6.99
N ASN A 90 -28.71 -43.66 7.78
CA ASN A 90 -29.98 -43.12 7.29
C ASN A 90 -29.88 -41.65 6.82
N GLN A 91 -28.81 -40.93 7.15
CA GLN A 91 -28.58 -39.56 6.69
C GLN A 91 -27.84 -39.51 5.34
N LEU A 92 -27.37 -40.65 4.82
CA LEU A 92 -26.54 -40.74 3.62
C LEU A 92 -27.25 -40.22 2.36
N ASP A 93 -28.51 -40.58 2.15
CA ASP A 93 -29.28 -40.12 0.97
C ASP A 93 -29.47 -38.59 0.99
N GLU A 94 -29.67 -38.02 2.18
CA GLU A 94 -29.75 -36.57 2.36
C GLU A 94 -28.41 -35.90 2.10
N PHE A 95 -27.32 -36.46 2.61
CA PHE A 95 -25.96 -36.00 2.35
C PHE A 95 -25.66 -35.95 0.84
N GLU A 96 -25.91 -37.04 0.11
CA GLU A 96 -25.66 -37.10 -1.34
C GLU A 96 -26.49 -36.08 -2.11
N ARG A 97 -27.76 -35.90 -1.73
CA ARG A 97 -28.64 -34.89 -2.34
C ARG A 97 -28.11 -33.48 -2.12
N LEU A 98 -27.66 -33.14 -0.91
CA LEU A 98 -27.12 -31.82 -0.59
C LEU A 98 -25.82 -31.52 -1.37
N VAL A 99 -24.95 -32.52 -1.50
CA VAL A 99 -23.73 -32.43 -2.31
C VAL A 99 -24.07 -32.25 -3.81
N ARG A 100 -25.08 -32.96 -4.34
CA ARG A 100 -25.48 -32.86 -5.76
C ARG A 100 -26.22 -31.57 -6.13
N VAL A 101 -27.14 -31.09 -5.28
CA VAL A 101 -28.02 -29.94 -5.61
C VAL A 101 -27.24 -28.65 -5.84
N SER A 102 -26.07 -28.51 -5.23
CA SER A 102 -25.22 -27.32 -5.42
C SER A 102 -24.30 -27.39 -6.64
N ALA A 103 -24.05 -28.58 -7.20
CA ALA A 103 -23.25 -28.74 -8.42
C ALA A 103 -23.99 -28.25 -9.68
N VAL A 104 -25.32 -28.15 -9.64
CA VAL A 104 -26.17 -27.75 -10.78
C VAL A 104 -26.21 -26.22 -10.98
N GLN A 105 -25.83 -25.40 -9.98
CA GLN A 105 -25.82 -23.93 -10.10
C GLN A 105 -24.54 -23.31 -10.69
N LEU A 106 -23.51 -24.11 -10.99
CA LEU A 106 -22.19 -23.62 -11.45
C LEU A 106 -21.96 -23.73 -12.97
N GLY A 107 -22.96 -24.12 -13.76
CA GLY A 107 -22.80 -24.45 -15.18
C GLY A 107 -22.55 -23.29 -16.15
N THR A 108 -22.81 -22.03 -15.79
CA THR A 108 -22.66 -20.89 -16.73
C THR A 108 -21.81 -19.74 -16.19
N ALA A 109 -21.69 -19.59 -14.86
CA ALA A 109 -20.86 -18.55 -14.24
C ALA A 109 -19.38 -18.96 -14.05
N SER A 110 -19.09 -20.26 -14.01
CA SER A 110 -17.77 -20.79 -13.64
C SER A 110 -16.68 -20.48 -14.68
N GLN A 111 -16.99 -20.47 -15.98
CA GLN A 111 -15.95 -20.19 -16.99
C GLN A 111 -15.48 -18.73 -16.98
N VAL A 112 -16.38 -17.78 -16.73
CA VAL A 112 -16.03 -16.35 -16.61
C VAL A 112 -15.31 -16.08 -15.29
N ALA A 113 -15.78 -16.67 -14.19
CA ALA A 113 -15.16 -16.52 -12.87
C ALA A 113 -13.76 -17.16 -12.81
N THR A 114 -13.56 -18.32 -13.47
CA THR A 114 -12.25 -19.00 -13.51
C THR A 114 -11.25 -18.23 -14.37
N LEU A 115 -11.69 -17.64 -15.50
CA LEU A 115 -10.84 -16.75 -16.30
C LEU A 115 -10.46 -15.47 -15.55
N LEU A 116 -11.39 -14.88 -14.79
CA LEU A 116 -11.12 -13.72 -13.93
C LEU A 116 -10.20 -14.08 -12.76
N LEU A 117 -10.37 -15.24 -12.13
CA LEU A 117 -9.53 -15.69 -11.02
C LEU A 117 -8.10 -16.03 -11.48
N ILE A 118 -7.95 -16.63 -12.66
CA ILE A 118 -6.64 -16.88 -13.27
C ILE A 118 -5.98 -15.56 -13.67
N ALA A 119 -6.73 -14.60 -14.23
CA ALA A 119 -6.21 -13.27 -14.53
C ALA A 119 -5.78 -12.51 -13.25
N ILE A 120 -6.55 -12.58 -12.16
CA ILE A 120 -6.21 -11.99 -10.86
C ILE A 120 -4.99 -12.69 -10.23
N CYS A 121 -4.93 -14.02 -10.25
CA CYS A 121 -3.78 -14.77 -9.75
C CYS A 121 -2.49 -14.48 -10.56
N CYS A 122 -2.60 -14.36 -11.89
CA CYS A 122 -1.48 -13.97 -12.75
C CYS A 122 -1.03 -12.52 -12.50
N LEU A 123 -1.94 -11.60 -12.16
CA LEU A 123 -1.60 -10.23 -11.77
C LEU A 123 -0.91 -10.16 -10.39
N THR A 124 -1.23 -11.06 -9.46
CA THR A 124 -0.59 -11.10 -8.13
C THR A 124 0.75 -11.82 -8.10
N ALA A 125 1.06 -12.65 -9.10
CA ALA A 125 2.33 -13.38 -9.19
C ALA A 125 3.46 -12.60 -9.89
N VAL A 126 3.14 -11.49 -10.56
CA VAL A 126 4.13 -10.54 -11.06
C VAL A 126 4.43 -9.51 -9.96
N GLY A 127 5.41 -9.80 -9.11
CA GLY A 127 5.96 -8.78 -8.20
C GLY A 127 6.24 -9.21 -6.77
N CYS A 128 6.95 -10.32 -6.57
CA CYS A 128 7.71 -10.54 -5.33
C CYS A 128 9.22 -10.47 -5.61
N GLY A 129 9.64 -9.45 -6.36
CA GLY A 129 11.02 -8.99 -6.37
C GLY A 129 11.15 -7.83 -5.40
N LYS A 130 11.56 -8.10 -4.15
CA LYS A 130 11.80 -7.09 -3.13
C LYS A 130 12.96 -6.18 -3.55
N SER A 131 12.59 -5.07 -4.18
CA SER A 131 13.20 -3.76 -4.00
C SER A 131 12.04 -2.88 -3.58
N GLU A 132 11.66 -2.94 -2.30
CA GLU A 132 10.67 -2.02 -1.74
C GLU A 132 11.31 -0.63 -1.71
N LYS A 133 11.24 0.08 -2.84
CA LYS A 133 11.64 1.48 -2.90
C LYS A 133 10.73 2.22 -1.94
N LEU A 134 11.35 2.95 -1.02
CA LEU A 134 10.69 3.82 -0.07
C LEU A 134 9.73 4.76 -0.81
N SER A 135 8.45 4.72 -0.47
CA SER A 135 7.45 5.61 -1.08
C SER A 135 7.59 7.01 -0.51
N THR A 136 7.70 8.01 -1.39
CA THR A 136 7.89 9.42 -1.04
C THR A 136 6.74 10.31 -1.52
N ARG A 137 5.61 9.72 -1.95
CA ARG A 137 4.41 10.45 -2.41
C ARG A 137 3.89 11.39 -1.31
N TYR A 138 3.58 12.63 -1.65
CA TYR A 138 3.12 13.62 -0.68
C TYR A 138 1.60 13.56 -0.44
N GLY A 139 1.15 13.87 0.76
CA GLY A 139 -0.26 14.18 1.06
C GLY A 139 -1.25 13.01 0.98
N ARG A 140 -0.78 11.76 0.88
CA ARG A 140 -1.66 10.57 0.74
C ARG A 140 -2.09 10.00 2.08
N ALA A 141 -3.39 9.83 2.29
CA ALA A 141 -3.95 9.26 3.51
C ALA A 141 -4.33 7.77 3.36
N ARG A 142 -4.71 7.30 2.16
CA ARG A 142 -5.10 5.89 1.92
C ARG A 142 -4.42 5.25 0.69
N GLY A 143 -4.62 3.94 0.55
CA GLY A 143 -4.11 3.12 -0.57
C GLY A 143 -2.60 2.89 -0.51
N ALA A 144 -1.97 2.57 -1.65
CA ALA A 144 -0.53 2.34 -1.73
C ALA A 144 0.32 3.55 -1.28
N GLY A 145 -0.25 4.76 -1.31
CA GLY A 145 0.40 5.98 -0.81
C GLY A 145 0.39 6.13 0.72
N SER A 146 -0.41 5.35 1.45
CA SER A 146 -0.53 5.43 2.91
C SER A 146 0.75 5.03 3.65
N GLN A 147 1.62 4.24 3.03
CA GLN A 147 2.94 3.86 3.58
C GLN A 147 4.04 4.87 3.22
N SER A 148 3.69 5.98 2.55
CA SER A 148 4.66 7.02 2.23
C SER A 148 5.17 7.71 3.50
N ILE A 149 6.46 8.03 3.51
CA ILE A 149 7.09 8.90 4.52
C ILE A 149 6.42 10.28 4.54
N ASN A 150 6.04 10.76 3.36
CA ASN A 150 5.35 12.03 3.13
C ASN A 150 3.83 11.85 3.07
N GLY A 151 3.31 10.73 3.57
CA GLY A 151 1.87 10.49 3.68
C GLY A 151 1.25 11.17 4.90
N LEU A 152 -0.07 11.12 4.97
CA LEU A 152 -0.92 11.64 6.05
C LEU A 152 -1.75 10.53 6.73
N SER A 153 -1.41 9.26 6.52
CA SER A 153 -2.19 8.13 7.05
C SER A 153 -2.18 8.08 8.58
N VAL A 154 -1.08 8.47 9.23
CA VAL A 154 -1.00 8.57 10.70
C VAL A 154 -1.89 9.71 11.19
N PHE A 155 -1.85 10.87 10.53
CA PHE A 155 -2.71 12.01 10.88
C PHE A 155 -4.19 11.69 10.68
N ALA A 156 -4.54 11.01 9.58
CA ALA A 156 -5.88 10.48 9.35
C ALA A 156 -6.29 9.48 10.45
N GLY A 157 -5.39 8.60 10.87
CA GLY A 157 -5.64 7.69 12.00
C GLY A 157 -5.91 8.42 13.32
N MET A 158 -5.31 9.60 13.55
CA MET A 158 -5.61 10.42 14.73
C MET A 158 -7.05 10.98 14.69
N TYR A 159 -7.56 11.37 13.52
CA TYR A 159 -8.99 11.69 13.37
C TYR A 159 -9.90 10.49 13.64
N GLU A 160 -9.53 9.29 13.17
CA GLU A 160 -10.31 8.07 13.45
C GLU A 160 -10.33 7.75 14.97
N GLN A 161 -9.23 8.02 15.69
CA GLN A 161 -9.13 7.80 17.14
C GLN A 161 -10.07 8.69 17.96
N VAL A 162 -10.34 9.92 17.50
CA VAL A 162 -11.32 10.81 18.14
C VAL A 162 -12.76 10.55 17.68
N GLY A 163 -12.98 9.54 16.83
CA GLY A 163 -14.30 9.08 16.41
C GLY A 163 -14.78 9.59 15.03
N CYS A 164 -13.95 10.33 14.29
CA CYS A 164 -14.34 10.85 12.97
C CYS A 164 -14.43 9.75 11.92
N GLN A 165 -15.37 9.90 10.99
CA GLN A 165 -15.33 9.14 9.74
C GLN A 165 -14.35 9.77 8.74
N VAL A 166 -13.23 9.09 8.48
CA VAL A 166 -12.26 9.52 7.48
C VAL A 166 -12.64 9.02 6.08
N THR A 167 -12.67 9.94 5.12
CA THR A 167 -12.79 9.64 3.69
C THR A 167 -11.68 10.29 2.88
N THR A 168 -11.42 9.78 1.67
CA THR A 168 -10.37 10.29 0.77
C THR A 168 -10.94 10.60 -0.60
N TRP A 169 -10.63 11.78 -1.13
CA TRP A 169 -11.19 12.31 -2.38
C TRP A 169 -10.09 12.86 -3.26
N ARG A 170 -10.29 12.88 -4.59
CA ARG A 170 -9.32 13.40 -5.56
C ARG A 170 -9.87 14.51 -6.46
N ARG A 171 -11.03 15.06 -6.09
CA ARG A 171 -11.78 16.03 -6.88
C ARG A 171 -12.69 16.85 -5.99
N LEU A 172 -12.99 18.06 -6.44
CA LEU A 172 -13.97 18.94 -5.81
C LEU A 172 -15.36 18.55 -6.35
N SER A 173 -16.26 18.10 -5.48
CA SER A 173 -17.60 17.63 -5.87
C SER A 173 -18.58 17.84 -4.71
N PRO A 174 -19.91 17.94 -4.98
CA PRO A 174 -20.93 18.19 -3.96
C PRO A 174 -20.91 17.23 -2.75
N LYS A 175 -20.27 16.07 -2.86
CA LYS A 175 -20.08 15.16 -1.73
C LYS A 175 -19.19 15.73 -0.60
N LEU A 176 -18.40 16.76 -0.90
CA LEU A 176 -17.65 17.54 0.09
C LEU A 176 -18.59 18.34 1.01
N ASP A 177 -19.82 18.65 0.58
CA ASP A 177 -20.79 19.38 1.41
C ASP A 177 -21.21 18.60 2.66
N ARG A 178 -21.00 17.29 2.67
CA ARG A 178 -21.27 16.41 3.82
C ARG A 178 -20.12 16.38 4.83
N GLN A 179 -18.98 16.98 4.50
CA GLN A 179 -17.78 16.97 5.33
C GLN A 179 -17.75 18.26 6.14
N GLN A 180 -17.36 18.15 7.42
CA GLN A 180 -17.13 19.29 8.31
C GLN A 180 -15.68 19.76 8.18
N VAL A 181 -14.76 18.82 7.98
CA VAL A 181 -13.33 19.09 7.89
C VAL A 181 -12.79 18.61 6.55
N ILE A 182 -12.01 19.46 5.90
CA ILE A 182 -11.21 19.09 4.73
C ILE A 182 -9.75 19.27 5.08
N VAL A 183 -8.96 18.20 4.95
CA VAL A 183 -7.49 18.25 5.02
C VAL A 183 -6.95 18.15 3.61
N TRP A 184 -6.24 19.17 3.15
CA TRP A 184 -5.69 19.22 1.80
C TRP A 184 -4.19 19.49 1.81
N ALA A 185 -3.43 18.54 1.29
CA ALA A 185 -1.98 18.60 1.15
C ALA A 185 -1.57 18.35 -0.30
N PRO A 186 -1.59 19.39 -1.16
CA PRO A 186 -1.25 19.21 -2.56
C PRO A 186 0.25 18.85 -2.74
N ASP A 187 0.58 17.94 -3.66
CA ASP A 187 1.96 17.59 -4.02
C ASP A 187 2.51 18.56 -5.08
N ARG A 188 2.25 19.85 -4.88
CA ARG A 188 2.72 20.93 -5.76
C ARG A 188 3.07 22.16 -4.93
N TYR A 189 4.04 22.91 -5.42
CA TYR A 189 4.54 24.11 -4.78
C TYR A 189 3.85 25.40 -5.26
N THR A 190 3.04 25.29 -6.32
CA THR A 190 2.19 26.39 -6.76
C THR A 190 1.00 26.55 -5.80
N PRO A 191 0.61 27.80 -5.48
CA PRO A 191 -0.58 28.04 -4.69
C PRO A 191 -1.86 27.45 -5.34
N PRO A 192 -2.94 27.28 -4.56
CA PRO A 192 -4.27 26.96 -5.07
C PRO A 192 -4.70 27.88 -6.22
N THR A 193 -5.35 27.30 -7.24
CA THR A 193 -5.90 28.09 -8.34
C THR A 193 -7.13 28.86 -7.88
N SER A 194 -7.49 29.92 -8.60
CA SER A 194 -8.71 30.68 -8.31
C SER A 194 -9.96 29.80 -8.31
N THR A 195 -10.04 28.82 -9.22
CA THR A 195 -11.14 27.84 -9.28
C THR A 195 -11.24 27.01 -7.99
N GLU A 196 -10.12 26.49 -7.48
CA GLU A 196 -10.09 25.72 -6.24
C GLU A 196 -10.43 26.59 -5.03
N ILE A 197 -9.88 27.80 -4.97
CA ILE A 197 -10.15 28.78 -3.91
C ILE A 197 -11.64 29.14 -3.89
N ASN A 198 -12.23 29.44 -5.04
CA ASN A 198 -13.64 29.83 -5.14
C ASN A 198 -14.56 28.70 -4.67
N TYR A 199 -14.26 27.46 -5.04
CA TYR A 199 -15.02 26.31 -4.58
C TYR A 199 -14.92 26.13 -3.06
N LEU A 200 -13.70 26.20 -2.51
CA LEU A 200 -13.47 26.00 -1.08
C LEU A 200 -14.00 27.16 -0.25
N ASN A 201 -13.95 28.40 -0.73
CA ASN A 201 -14.58 29.55 -0.09
C ASN A 201 -16.11 29.40 -0.05
N ASN A 202 -16.73 28.92 -1.15
CA ASN A 202 -18.15 28.61 -1.16
C ASN A 202 -18.48 27.48 -0.17
N TRP A 203 -17.63 26.46 -0.07
CA TRP A 203 -17.77 25.43 0.96
C TRP A 203 -17.64 26.02 2.38
N LEU A 204 -16.72 26.94 2.64
CA LEU A 204 -16.57 27.59 3.96
C LEU A 204 -17.73 28.52 4.34
N SER A 205 -18.58 28.93 3.38
CA SER A 205 -19.75 29.78 3.67
C SER A 205 -20.82 29.11 4.53
N VAL A 206 -20.77 27.78 4.66
CA VAL A 206 -21.63 27.05 5.60
C VAL A 206 -20.96 27.04 6.97
N PRO A 207 -21.67 27.39 8.05
CA PRO A 207 -21.12 27.48 9.40
C PRO A 207 -20.41 26.21 9.89
N GLY A 208 -19.39 26.41 10.73
CA GLY A 208 -18.73 25.33 11.48
C GLY A 208 -17.87 24.37 10.63
N ARG A 209 -17.27 24.86 9.54
CA ARG A 209 -16.38 24.09 8.67
C ARG A 209 -14.91 24.49 8.84
N THR A 210 -14.01 23.52 8.77
CA THR A 210 -12.56 23.76 8.90
C THR A 210 -11.81 23.21 7.69
N LEU A 211 -11.08 24.08 7.01
CA LEU A 211 -10.11 23.68 5.98
C LEU A 211 -8.70 23.68 6.58
N VAL A 212 -8.03 22.53 6.61
CA VAL A 212 -6.61 22.41 6.94
C VAL A 212 -5.82 22.33 5.64
N TYR A 213 -5.15 23.41 5.29
CA TYR A 213 -4.27 23.48 4.12
C TYR A 213 -2.82 23.24 4.53
N ILE A 214 -2.17 22.25 3.92
CA ILE A 214 -0.78 21.86 4.20
C ILE A 214 0.06 22.07 2.93
N GLY A 215 0.91 23.09 2.93
CA GLY A 215 1.80 23.38 1.80
C GLY A 215 2.84 22.27 1.57
N ARG A 216 3.40 22.23 0.36
CA ARG A 216 4.38 21.21 -0.08
C ARG A 216 5.82 21.47 0.35
N ASP A 217 6.09 22.59 1.02
CA ASP A 217 7.42 23.18 1.28
C ASP A 217 8.31 22.38 2.26
N TYR A 218 8.20 21.05 2.27
CA TYR A 218 8.97 20.10 3.06
C TYR A 218 8.92 18.68 2.43
N ASP A 219 10.04 17.96 2.44
CA ASP A 219 10.13 16.54 2.04
C ASP A 219 10.87 15.72 3.10
N GLY A 220 10.16 14.77 3.72
CA GLY A 220 10.71 13.94 4.80
C GLY A 220 11.68 12.87 4.35
N ALA A 221 11.88 12.63 3.05
CA ALA A 221 12.83 11.64 2.57
C ALA A 221 14.28 12.00 2.97
N THR A 222 14.66 13.27 2.86
CA THR A 222 16.00 13.75 3.19
C THR A 222 16.33 13.52 4.65
N ASP A 223 15.39 13.88 5.54
CA ASP A 223 15.59 13.73 6.97
C ASP A 223 15.54 12.26 7.41
N TYR A 224 14.62 11.46 6.84
CA TYR A 224 14.57 10.02 7.12
C TYR A 224 15.91 9.33 6.84
N TRP A 225 16.52 9.59 5.68
CA TRP A 225 17.80 8.96 5.35
C TRP A 225 18.94 9.46 6.22
N ARG A 226 18.91 10.73 6.67
CA ARG A 226 19.86 11.27 7.65
C ARG A 226 19.73 10.55 9.00
N ASP A 227 18.50 10.29 9.45
CA ASP A 227 18.21 9.68 10.75
C ASP A 227 18.50 8.17 10.77
N VAL A 228 18.30 7.48 9.63
CA VAL A 228 18.59 6.05 9.48
C VAL A 228 20.08 5.76 9.33
N LEU A 229 20.86 6.68 8.75
CA LEU A 229 22.29 6.50 8.52
C LEU A 229 23.11 6.06 9.76
N PRO A 230 22.97 6.68 10.95
CA PRO A 230 23.70 6.25 12.15
C PRO A 230 23.29 4.88 12.67
N LEU A 231 22.05 4.44 12.39
CA LEU A 231 21.50 3.16 12.84
C LEU A 231 21.86 1.99 11.90
N THR A 232 22.43 2.29 10.73
CA THR A 232 22.68 1.32 9.66
C THR A 232 24.01 0.58 9.87
N ALA A 233 24.02 -0.73 9.58
CA ALA A 233 25.21 -1.58 9.61
C ALA A 233 26.28 -1.12 8.61
N ALA A 234 27.56 -1.37 8.91
CA ALA A 234 28.68 -0.77 8.18
C ALA A 234 28.73 -1.12 6.69
N ASP A 235 28.28 -2.31 6.33
CA ASP A 235 28.16 -2.85 4.97
C ASP A 235 27.02 -2.19 4.16
N GLU A 236 25.95 -1.76 4.82
CA GLU A 236 24.79 -1.11 4.18
C GLU A 236 24.87 0.42 4.15
N ARG A 237 25.77 1.03 4.94
CA ARG A 237 25.93 2.50 5.04
C ARG A 237 26.20 3.20 3.71
N LEU A 238 26.92 2.55 2.79
CA LEU A 238 27.18 3.13 1.48
C LEU A 238 25.88 3.28 0.67
N GLY A 239 25.00 2.27 0.73
CA GLY A 239 23.68 2.32 0.10
C GLY A 239 22.83 3.45 0.67
N VAL A 240 22.75 3.56 2.00
CA VAL A 240 21.99 4.61 2.68
C VAL A 240 22.54 6.00 2.38
N ARG A 241 23.87 6.18 2.32
CA ARG A 241 24.48 7.47 1.90
C ARG A 241 24.10 7.85 0.47
N ASN A 242 24.07 6.88 -0.44
CA ASN A 242 23.68 7.14 -1.83
C ASN A 242 22.20 7.54 -1.92
N GLU A 243 21.32 6.91 -1.16
CA GLU A 243 19.90 7.28 -1.11
C GLU A 243 19.69 8.64 -0.43
N ALA A 244 20.42 8.96 0.63
CA ALA A 244 20.42 10.29 1.25
C ALA A 244 20.84 11.38 0.26
N ALA A 245 21.93 11.15 -0.48
CA ALA A 245 22.42 12.08 -1.49
C ALA A 245 21.41 12.27 -2.64
N ARG A 246 20.74 11.19 -3.07
CA ARG A 246 19.67 11.26 -4.08
C ARG A 246 18.46 12.04 -3.58
N ALA A 247 18.04 11.83 -2.34
CA ALA A 247 16.93 12.55 -1.74
C ALA A 247 17.24 14.05 -1.64
N ALA A 248 18.44 14.40 -1.16
CA ALA A 248 18.90 15.79 -1.08
C ALA A 248 18.95 16.46 -2.45
N ALA A 249 19.55 15.81 -3.46
CA ALA A 249 19.62 16.34 -4.82
C ALA A 249 18.22 16.51 -5.44
N ALA A 250 17.31 15.55 -5.22
CA ALA A 250 15.94 15.64 -5.74
C ALA A 250 15.11 16.74 -5.04
N ASP A 251 15.38 17.02 -3.76
CA ASP A 251 14.76 18.12 -3.04
C ASP A 251 15.26 19.48 -3.54
N GLU A 252 16.58 19.62 -3.72
CA GLU A 252 17.22 20.82 -4.27
C GLU A 252 16.73 21.11 -5.69
N ASP A 253 16.75 20.12 -6.58
CA ASP A 253 16.21 20.19 -7.95
C ASP A 253 14.75 20.67 -7.99
N ARG A 254 13.94 20.32 -6.98
CA ARG A 254 12.54 20.76 -6.89
C ARG A 254 12.45 22.20 -6.42
N ARG A 255 13.26 22.59 -5.43
CA ARG A 255 13.32 23.96 -4.91
C ARG A 255 13.80 24.96 -5.95
N GLU A 256 14.75 24.59 -6.81
CA GLU A 256 15.23 25.45 -7.90
C GLU A 256 14.16 25.74 -8.97
N ARG A 257 13.20 24.82 -9.17
CA ARG A 257 12.12 24.99 -10.17
C ARG A 257 10.98 25.88 -9.68
N LEU A 258 11.07 26.42 -8.47
CA LEU A 258 10.02 27.21 -7.85
C LEU A 258 10.15 28.69 -8.18
N SER A 259 9.01 29.36 -8.33
CA SER A 259 8.97 30.82 -8.40
C SER A 259 9.57 31.44 -7.13
N GLU A 260 10.27 32.56 -7.30
CA GLU A 260 10.83 33.37 -6.22
C GLU A 260 9.73 33.93 -5.31
N SER A 261 8.55 34.21 -5.88
CA SER A 261 7.37 34.62 -5.13
C SER A 261 6.10 34.00 -5.71
N ALA A 262 5.12 33.71 -4.87
CA ALA A 262 3.80 33.25 -5.30
C ALA A 262 2.72 33.76 -4.34
N THR A 263 1.67 34.34 -4.90
CA THR A 263 0.59 34.98 -4.14
C THR A 263 -0.74 34.31 -4.47
N CYS A 264 -1.56 34.09 -3.44
CA CYS A 264 -2.97 33.75 -3.60
C CYS A 264 -3.82 34.45 -2.53
N THR A 265 -5.14 34.28 -2.60
CA THR A 265 -6.09 34.90 -1.66
C THR A 265 -5.83 34.55 -0.19
N TRP A 266 -5.18 33.43 0.09
CA TRP A 266 -4.99 32.93 1.46
C TRP A 266 -3.61 33.29 2.04
N PHE A 267 -2.60 33.49 1.21
CA PHE A 267 -1.22 33.69 1.66
C PHE A 267 -0.31 34.18 0.54
N ASP A 268 0.80 34.77 0.95
CA ASP A 268 1.94 35.11 0.11
C ASP A 268 3.15 34.25 0.48
N ILE A 269 3.82 33.71 -0.54
CA ILE A 269 5.04 32.94 -0.40
C ILE A 269 6.19 33.75 -0.99
N GLU A 270 7.20 33.99 -0.17
CA GLU A 270 8.47 34.56 -0.60
C GLU A 270 9.59 33.53 -0.40
N SER A 271 10.42 33.36 -1.43
CA SER A 271 11.63 32.57 -1.35
C SER A 271 12.66 33.30 -0.50
N ASP A 272 13.16 32.64 0.53
CA ASP A 272 14.28 33.10 1.33
C ASP A 272 15.43 32.11 1.13
N GLN A 273 16.62 32.59 0.76
CA GLN A 273 17.78 31.72 0.60
C GLN A 273 18.43 31.49 1.98
N ASP A 274 18.84 30.25 2.25
CA ASP A 274 19.59 29.83 3.45
C ASP A 274 18.92 30.18 4.80
N VAL A 275 17.78 29.53 5.05
CA VAL A 275 17.07 29.66 6.32
C VAL A 275 17.71 28.77 7.39
N PRO A 276 18.24 29.34 8.50
CA PRO A 276 18.68 28.53 9.62
C PRO A 276 17.48 27.85 10.31
N PRO A 277 17.69 26.67 10.93
CA PRO A 277 16.65 26.03 11.71
C PRO A 277 16.12 26.97 12.80
N PRO A 278 14.80 27.01 13.05
CA PRO A 278 14.24 27.93 14.02
C PRO A 278 14.69 27.59 15.45
N HIS A 279 14.89 28.62 16.27
CA HIS A 279 15.34 28.51 17.65
C HIS A 279 14.32 28.97 18.69
N ARG A 280 13.39 29.86 18.33
CA ARG A 280 12.38 30.39 19.26
C ARG A 280 10.99 30.22 18.70
N LEU A 281 10.08 29.72 19.54
CA LEU A 281 8.66 29.66 19.23
C LEU A 281 7.93 30.85 19.83
N ALA A 282 6.93 31.35 19.14
CA ALA A 282 6.01 32.38 19.62
C ALA A 282 4.58 32.11 19.13
N GLY A 283 3.61 32.80 19.72
CA GLY A 283 2.19 32.67 19.42
C GLY A 283 1.43 31.82 20.45
N PRO A 284 0.07 31.81 20.38
CA PRO A 284 -0.79 31.15 21.36
C PRO A 284 -0.49 29.66 21.58
N TRP A 285 0.03 28.95 20.57
CA TRP A 285 0.29 27.52 20.66
C TRP A 285 1.70 27.20 21.15
N ALA A 286 2.59 28.18 21.26
CA ALA A 286 3.98 27.96 21.68
C ALA A 286 4.10 27.40 23.10
N ASP A 287 3.22 27.82 24.02
CA ASP A 287 3.27 27.41 25.44
C ASP A 287 2.99 25.92 25.67
N SER A 288 2.35 25.28 24.69
CA SER A 288 1.92 23.88 24.80
C SER A 288 2.95 22.86 24.31
N ILE A 289 4.11 23.34 23.83
CA ILE A 289 5.09 22.55 23.10
C ILE A 289 6.48 22.81 23.65
N ASP A 290 7.30 21.76 23.72
CA ASP A 290 8.71 21.92 24.02
C ASP A 290 9.52 22.34 22.78
N ALA A 291 9.93 23.62 22.75
CA ALA A 291 10.72 24.21 21.67
C ALA A 291 12.04 23.47 21.38
N GLN A 292 12.63 22.79 22.37
CA GLN A 292 13.90 22.07 22.16
C GLN A 292 13.70 20.73 21.45
N ASN A 293 12.49 20.16 21.53
CA ASN A 293 12.21 18.81 21.07
C ASN A 293 11.28 18.77 19.84
N VAL A 294 10.71 19.90 19.41
CA VAL A 294 9.73 19.94 18.31
C VAL A 294 10.35 19.89 16.90
N GLU A 295 11.66 20.00 16.71
CA GLU A 295 12.33 19.83 15.39
C GLU A 295 11.56 20.38 14.16
N LEU A 296 11.17 21.66 14.21
CA LEU A 296 10.43 22.29 13.11
C LEU A 296 11.34 22.67 11.94
N VAL A 297 10.82 22.53 10.72
CA VAL A 297 11.49 22.98 9.50
C VAL A 297 10.66 24.08 8.86
N VAL A 298 11.28 25.22 8.56
CA VAL A 298 10.66 26.35 7.86
C VAL A 298 11.60 26.76 6.72
N ASN A 299 11.17 26.55 5.48
CA ASN A 299 12.03 26.78 4.30
C ASN A 299 11.73 28.13 3.65
N ARG A 300 10.46 28.45 3.40
CA ARG A 300 10.05 29.73 2.81
C ARG A 300 9.35 30.64 3.82
N ARG A 301 9.35 31.93 3.53
CA ARG A 301 8.58 32.89 4.31
C ARG A 301 7.16 32.91 3.79
N TRP A 302 6.24 32.44 4.61
CA TRP A 302 4.81 32.53 4.36
C TRP A 302 4.25 33.72 5.14
N GLN A 303 3.58 34.62 4.43
CA GLN A 303 2.91 35.76 5.02
C GLN A 303 1.39 35.57 4.86
N LEU A 304 0.66 35.78 5.95
CA LEU A 304 -0.79 35.83 5.88
C LEU A 304 -1.21 37.23 5.38
N PRO A 305 -2.29 37.32 4.60
CA PRO A 305 -2.77 38.59 4.09
C PRO A 305 -3.07 39.55 5.24
N ASN A 306 -2.72 40.82 5.03
CA ASN A 306 -2.96 41.88 6.00
C ASN A 306 -4.44 42.27 5.97
N ILE A 307 -5.03 42.50 7.14
CA ILE A 307 -6.46 42.81 7.32
C ILE A 307 -6.75 44.17 6.67
N ASP A 308 -7.30 44.20 5.44
CA ASP A 308 -8.18 45.28 4.89
C ASP A 308 -8.40 45.24 3.36
N GLU A 309 -8.26 44.10 2.68
CA GLU A 309 -8.62 44.05 1.25
C GLU A 309 -10.05 43.53 1.06
N ASP A 310 -10.88 44.42 0.49
CA ASP A 310 -12.19 44.15 -0.07
C ASP A 310 -12.05 43.12 -1.20
N THR A 311 -11.87 41.85 -0.81
CA THR A 311 -11.80 40.73 -1.74
C THR A 311 -13.17 40.51 -2.37
N ASP A 312 -13.21 39.98 -3.61
CA ASP A 312 -14.43 39.70 -4.41
C ASP A 312 -15.57 38.93 -3.67
N TRP A 313 -15.28 38.40 -2.48
CA TRP A 313 -16.16 37.57 -1.66
C TRP A 313 -16.86 38.30 -0.51
N GLY A 314 -16.62 39.61 -0.33
CA GLY A 314 -17.26 40.46 0.69
C GLY A 314 -16.89 40.15 2.14
N GLY A 315 -16.89 41.16 3.00
CA GLY A 315 -16.49 41.03 4.42
C GLY A 315 -14.98 41.01 4.63
N SER A 316 -14.55 41.30 5.87
CA SER A 316 -13.13 41.42 6.21
C SER A 316 -12.49 40.04 6.41
N LEU A 317 -11.32 39.82 5.80
CA LEU A 317 -10.49 38.64 6.06
C LEU A 317 -9.61 38.94 7.28
N GLN A 318 -9.78 38.15 8.33
CA GLN A 318 -9.01 38.24 9.57
C GLN A 318 -7.96 37.12 9.57
N SER A 319 -6.70 37.49 9.74
CA SER A 319 -5.59 36.55 9.82
C SER A 319 -4.95 36.57 11.22
N THR A 320 -4.58 35.40 11.74
CA THR A 320 -3.93 35.27 13.05
C THR A 320 -2.84 34.21 12.98
N ALA A 321 -1.61 34.55 13.33
CA ALA A 321 -0.55 33.55 13.48
C ALA A 321 -0.71 32.82 14.83
N LEU A 322 -1.00 31.52 14.77
CA LEU A 322 -1.19 30.68 15.97
C LEU A 322 0.15 30.15 16.50
N LEU A 323 1.09 29.88 15.59
CA LEU A 323 2.44 29.47 15.92
C LEU A 323 3.42 30.09 14.91
N THR A 324 4.45 30.74 15.43
CA THR A 324 5.58 31.23 14.66
C THR A 324 6.89 30.69 15.22
N ALA A 325 7.89 30.57 14.36
CA ALA A 325 9.23 30.16 14.71
C ALA A 325 10.22 31.17 14.15
N ASP A 326 10.92 31.90 15.02
CA ASP A 326 11.76 33.08 14.67
C ASP A 326 11.06 34.04 13.70
N ASP A 327 9.84 34.47 14.05
CA ASP A 327 8.98 35.36 13.26
C ASP A 327 8.48 34.81 11.91
N ARG A 328 8.73 33.53 11.64
CA ARG A 328 8.22 32.83 10.45
C ARG A 328 6.98 32.02 10.78
N LEU A 329 6.01 31.99 9.88
CA LEU A 329 4.76 31.27 10.09
C LEU A 329 5.00 29.74 10.15
N VAL A 330 4.44 29.09 11.17
CA VAL A 330 4.35 27.61 11.27
C VAL A 330 2.89 27.16 11.18
N LEU A 331 2.00 27.94 11.77
CA LEU A 331 0.56 27.75 11.69
C LEU A 331 -0.16 29.10 11.71
N GLY A 332 -1.00 29.33 10.70
CA GLY A 332 -1.88 30.48 10.60
C GLY A 332 -3.34 30.06 10.66
N ARG A 333 -4.19 30.98 11.12
CA ARG A 333 -5.64 30.88 11.06
C ARG A 333 -6.18 32.03 10.24
N LEU A 334 -7.08 31.72 9.31
CA LEU A 334 -7.91 32.69 8.60
C LEU A 334 -9.37 32.50 8.97
N THR A 335 -10.05 33.62 9.23
CA THR A 335 -11.49 33.69 9.45
C THR A 335 -12.08 34.83 8.63
N ARG A 336 -13.36 34.74 8.26
CA ARG A 336 -14.09 35.83 7.60
C ARG A 336 -15.42 36.06 8.28
N ASP A 337 -15.91 37.29 8.20
CA ASP A 337 -17.24 37.66 8.71
C ASP A 337 -18.35 36.82 8.06
N THR A 338 -18.18 36.46 6.78
CA THR A 338 -19.14 35.67 5.99
C THR A 338 -19.08 34.16 6.25
N TRP A 339 -18.13 33.69 7.07
CA TRP A 339 -17.89 32.26 7.30
C TRP A 339 -18.60 31.71 8.55
N GLU A 340 -19.25 32.55 9.36
CA GLU A 340 -20.08 32.14 10.51
C GLU A 340 -19.49 30.93 11.28
N ASP A 341 -18.34 31.13 11.93
CA ASP A 341 -17.53 30.13 12.67
C ASP A 341 -16.68 29.15 11.82
N SER A 342 -16.72 29.25 10.48
CA SER A 342 -15.79 28.51 9.63
C SER A 342 -14.41 29.16 9.55
N GLN A 343 -13.38 28.35 9.34
CA GLN A 343 -11.99 28.79 9.36
C GLN A 343 -11.09 28.01 8.41
N ILE A 344 -9.95 28.61 8.09
CA ILE A 344 -8.84 27.95 7.40
C ILE A 344 -7.64 27.91 8.35
N LEU A 345 -7.10 26.72 8.57
CA LEU A 345 -5.82 26.50 9.20
C LEU A 345 -4.76 26.33 8.12
N ILE A 346 -3.82 27.26 8.03
CA ILE A 346 -2.74 27.27 7.04
C ILE A 346 -1.47 26.75 7.70
N VAL A 347 -0.99 25.62 7.21
CA VAL A 347 0.26 25.00 7.60
C VAL A 347 1.22 25.10 6.41
N PRO A 348 2.25 25.97 6.47
CA PRO A 348 3.18 26.19 5.37
C PRO A 348 3.83 24.92 4.82
N ASN A 349 4.12 23.94 5.68
CA ASN A 349 4.68 22.66 5.27
C ASN A 349 4.35 21.49 6.20
N GLY A 350 4.46 20.27 5.69
CA GLY A 350 4.15 19.05 6.43
C GLY A 350 5.18 18.59 7.47
N SER A 351 6.19 19.39 7.84
CA SER A 351 7.32 18.95 8.70
C SER A 351 6.92 18.39 10.07
N TRP A 352 5.68 18.64 10.52
CA TRP A 352 5.14 18.13 11.78
C TRP A 352 3.81 17.37 11.64
N LEU A 353 3.27 17.22 10.42
CA LEU A 353 2.01 16.51 10.14
C LEU A 353 2.18 15.24 9.28
N LEU A 354 3.32 15.08 8.60
CA LEU A 354 3.58 13.90 7.78
C LEU A 354 3.90 12.67 8.63
N ASN A 355 3.63 11.49 8.07
CA ASN A 355 3.80 10.19 8.73
C ASN A 355 5.14 10.00 9.44
N SER A 356 6.23 10.31 8.76
CA SER A 356 7.59 10.17 9.31
C SER A 356 7.84 11.08 10.50
N ARG A 357 7.15 12.22 10.57
CA ARG A 357 7.35 13.26 11.58
C ARG A 357 6.47 13.07 12.80
N LEU A 358 5.32 12.43 12.65
CA LEU A 358 4.43 12.09 13.77
C LEU A 358 4.97 11.00 14.71
N VAL A 359 6.19 10.48 14.46
CA VAL A 359 6.92 9.69 15.46
C VAL A 359 7.26 10.54 16.69
N ASN A 360 7.61 11.81 16.47
CA ASN A 360 7.91 12.78 17.53
C ASN A 360 6.63 13.08 18.35
N ARG A 361 6.78 13.13 19.68
CA ARG A 361 5.68 13.38 20.61
C ARG A 361 5.15 14.81 20.51
N GLU A 362 6.02 15.79 20.32
CA GLU A 362 5.64 17.20 20.22
C GLU A 362 4.85 17.46 18.92
N HIS A 363 5.26 16.82 17.82
CA HIS A 363 4.48 16.82 16.57
C HIS A 363 3.07 16.22 16.75
N ARG A 364 2.94 15.12 17.51
CA ARG A 364 1.61 14.54 17.80
C ARG A 364 0.74 15.45 18.66
N ARG A 365 1.33 16.22 19.58
CA ARG A 365 0.58 17.22 20.36
C ARG A 365 0.05 18.33 19.46
N LEU A 366 0.91 18.85 18.58
CA LEU A 366 0.51 19.83 17.58
C LEU A 366 -0.59 19.30 16.66
N ALA A 367 -0.45 18.07 16.14
CA ALA A 367 -1.46 17.47 15.29
C ALA A 367 -2.79 17.27 16.03
N GLN A 368 -2.74 16.92 17.33
CA GLN A 368 -3.92 16.83 18.17
C GLN A 368 -4.59 18.19 18.33
N GLN A 369 -3.83 19.28 18.52
CA GLN A 369 -4.40 20.63 18.59
C GLN A 369 -5.10 21.04 17.29
N VAL A 370 -4.56 20.65 16.12
CA VAL A 370 -5.26 20.87 14.84
C VAL A 370 -6.61 20.15 14.81
N ILE A 371 -6.67 18.92 15.35
CA ILE A 371 -7.91 18.14 15.43
C ILE A 371 -8.88 18.80 16.42
N ASP A 372 -8.40 19.24 17.57
CA ASP A 372 -9.21 19.86 18.62
C ASP A 372 -9.79 21.22 18.16
N GLU A 373 -9.04 21.97 17.36
CA GLU A 373 -9.48 23.23 16.76
C GLU A 373 -10.48 23.01 15.60
N SER A 374 -10.51 21.81 15.01
CA SER A 374 -11.42 21.44 13.92
C SER A 374 -12.80 21.09 14.48
N TRP A 375 -13.79 21.96 14.25
CA TRP A 375 -15.13 21.88 14.86
C TRP A 375 -15.94 20.62 14.45
N THR A 376 -16.78 20.10 15.36
CA THR A 376 -17.69 18.94 15.24
C THR A 376 -17.16 17.75 14.41
N LEU A 377 -16.54 16.81 15.11
CA LEU A 377 -15.78 15.65 14.62
C LEU A 377 -16.62 14.50 14.02
N ASP A 378 -17.59 14.79 13.14
CA ASP A 378 -18.39 13.74 12.51
C ASP A 378 -17.68 13.15 11.27
N ARG A 379 -17.29 14.01 10.31
CA ARG A 379 -16.72 13.57 9.03
C ARG A 379 -15.59 14.46 8.56
N VAL A 380 -14.49 13.82 8.19
CA VAL A 380 -13.29 14.46 7.63
C VAL A 380 -12.97 13.87 6.26
N CYS A 381 -12.59 14.75 5.35
CA CYS A 381 -12.14 14.39 4.02
C CYS A 381 -10.67 14.79 3.83
N PHE A 382 -9.83 13.81 3.47
CA PHE A 382 -8.49 14.05 2.96
C PHE A 382 -8.55 14.21 1.44
N LEU A 383 -8.19 15.39 0.96
CA LEU A 383 -8.19 15.75 -0.45
C LEU A 383 -6.80 15.48 -1.04
N GLU A 384 -6.72 14.50 -1.93
CA GLU A 384 -5.48 14.01 -2.55
C GLU A 384 -5.42 14.47 -4.02
N SER A 385 -4.76 15.61 -4.28
CA SER A 385 -4.65 16.21 -5.62
C SER A 385 -3.41 15.77 -6.42
N ASP A 386 -2.43 15.13 -5.79
CA ASP A 386 -1.07 14.98 -6.34
C ASP A 386 -0.52 16.34 -6.83
N ASP A 387 0.21 16.35 -7.95
CA ASP A 387 0.80 17.52 -8.59
C ASP A 387 -0.18 18.26 -9.53
N GLN A 388 -1.40 17.72 -9.71
CA GLN A 388 -2.39 18.26 -10.62
C GLN A 388 -3.34 19.25 -9.95
N GLU A 389 -4.00 20.06 -10.77
CA GLU A 389 -5.15 20.85 -10.35
C GLU A 389 -6.35 19.94 -10.05
N LEU A 390 -7.12 20.29 -9.01
CA LEU A 390 -8.32 19.55 -8.69
C LEU A 390 -9.42 19.83 -9.71
N VAL A 391 -9.91 18.76 -10.33
CA VAL A 391 -11.08 18.86 -11.21
C VAL A 391 -12.32 19.18 -10.37
N VAL A 392 -12.97 20.30 -10.68
CA VAL A 392 -14.30 20.64 -10.16
C VAL A 392 -15.35 19.89 -10.96
N SER A 393 -16.24 19.19 -10.28
CA SER A 393 -17.31 18.42 -10.89
C SER A 393 -18.66 18.87 -10.36
N ASP A 394 -19.50 19.41 -11.24
CA ASP A 394 -20.87 19.85 -10.91
C ASP A 394 -21.84 18.67 -10.70
N ARG A 395 -21.38 17.44 -10.93
CA ARG A 395 -22.20 16.24 -10.85
C ARG A 395 -21.54 15.20 -9.96
N ASP A 396 -22.37 14.54 -9.17
CA ASP A 396 -22.09 13.27 -8.49
C ASP A 396 -21.92 12.09 -9.47
N THR A 397 -21.30 12.34 -10.62
CA THR A 397 -20.91 11.27 -11.52
C THR A 397 -19.79 10.53 -10.82
N ASN A 398 -20.10 9.44 -10.14
CA ASN A 398 -19.10 8.41 -9.93
C ASN A 398 -18.57 8.09 -11.34
N PRO A 399 -17.28 8.32 -11.67
CA PRO A 399 -16.73 7.56 -12.78
C PRO A 399 -17.08 6.11 -12.45
N PRO A 400 -17.79 5.40 -13.34
CA PRO A 400 -18.24 4.06 -13.03
C PRO A 400 -17.00 3.31 -12.57
N LEU A 401 -17.09 2.65 -11.41
CA LEU A 401 -16.06 1.70 -10.99
C LEU A 401 -15.72 0.86 -12.23
N ILE A 402 -14.46 0.49 -12.46
CA ILE A 402 -14.11 -0.30 -13.67
C ILE A 402 -15.04 -1.52 -13.82
N LEU A 403 -15.52 -2.07 -12.70
CA LEU A 403 -16.56 -3.11 -12.65
C LEU A 403 -17.96 -2.65 -13.11
N GLN A 404 -18.40 -1.43 -12.81
CA GLN A 404 -19.65 -0.86 -13.31
C GLN A 404 -19.61 -0.58 -14.82
N MET A 405 -18.42 -0.38 -15.43
CA MET A 405 -18.32 -0.28 -16.90
C MET A 405 -18.72 -1.59 -17.61
N PHE A 406 -18.70 -2.75 -16.93
CA PHE A 406 -19.21 -4.01 -17.48
C PHE A 406 -20.74 -4.06 -17.57
N THR A 407 -21.46 -3.19 -16.87
CA THR A 407 -22.94 -3.21 -16.82
C THR A 407 -23.59 -2.10 -17.66
N VAL A 408 -22.81 -1.16 -18.20
CA VAL A 408 -23.33 -0.01 -18.96
C VAL A 408 -23.07 -0.19 -20.46
N TYR A 409 -24.13 -0.16 -21.27
CA TYR A 409 -24.02 -0.19 -22.74
C TYR A 409 -23.69 1.21 -23.31
N PRO A 410 -22.77 1.36 -24.28
CA PRO A 410 -22.00 0.31 -24.98
C PRO A 410 -20.61 0.02 -24.37
N ALA A 411 -20.28 0.61 -23.22
CA ALA A 411 -18.97 0.47 -22.58
C ALA A 411 -18.62 -0.98 -22.22
N ASN A 412 -19.61 -1.79 -21.87
CA ASN A 412 -19.46 -3.22 -21.61
C ASN A 412 -18.86 -3.98 -22.79
N VAL A 413 -19.30 -3.67 -24.02
CA VAL A 413 -18.78 -4.28 -25.25
C VAL A 413 -17.33 -3.89 -25.44
N LEU A 414 -16.99 -2.61 -25.33
CA LEU A 414 -15.62 -2.11 -25.48
C LEU A 414 -14.67 -2.76 -24.45
N MET A 415 -15.09 -2.84 -23.18
CA MET A 415 -14.29 -3.46 -22.12
C MET A 415 -14.05 -4.96 -22.36
N LEU A 416 -15.04 -5.68 -22.88
CA LEU A 416 -14.89 -7.10 -23.19
C LEU A 416 -13.82 -7.34 -24.26
N HIS A 417 -13.70 -6.44 -25.25
CA HIS A 417 -12.63 -6.49 -26.25
C HIS A 417 -11.25 -6.17 -25.65
N VAL A 418 -11.16 -5.19 -24.76
CA VAL A 418 -9.90 -4.85 -24.07
C VAL A 418 -9.42 -6.01 -23.19
N VAL A 419 -10.33 -6.65 -22.45
CA VAL A 419 -10.02 -7.86 -21.65
C VAL A 419 -9.56 -9.00 -22.55
N PHE A 420 -10.23 -9.22 -23.69
CA PHE A 420 -9.84 -10.26 -24.65
C PHE A 420 -8.45 -10.00 -25.25
N LEU A 421 -8.16 -8.75 -25.66
CA LEU A 421 -6.84 -8.36 -26.15
C LEU A 421 -5.77 -8.48 -25.07
N GLY A 422 -6.08 -8.10 -23.83
CA GLY A 422 -5.18 -8.26 -22.68
C GLY A 422 -4.89 -9.74 -22.40
N MET A 423 -5.89 -10.62 -22.51
CA MET A 423 -5.71 -12.06 -22.36
C MET A 423 -4.85 -12.64 -23.48
N LEU A 424 -5.09 -12.25 -24.75
CA LEU A 424 -4.23 -12.63 -25.88
C LEU A 424 -2.80 -12.13 -25.69
N TYR A 425 -2.63 -10.90 -25.21
CA TYR A 425 -1.32 -10.35 -24.89
C TYR A 425 -0.62 -11.18 -23.81
N CYS A 426 -1.29 -11.46 -22.68
CA CYS A 426 -0.76 -12.30 -21.61
C CYS A 426 -0.38 -13.70 -22.08
N ILE A 427 -1.16 -14.31 -22.98
CA ILE A 427 -0.84 -15.61 -23.60
C ILE A 427 0.35 -15.48 -24.55
N SER A 428 0.41 -14.42 -25.35
CA SER A 428 1.50 -14.17 -26.31
C SER A 428 2.83 -13.85 -25.62
N VAL A 429 2.77 -13.23 -24.43
CA VAL A 429 3.93 -12.88 -23.60
C VAL A 429 4.26 -13.98 -22.60
N TYR A 430 3.38 -14.97 -22.41
CA TYR A 430 3.66 -16.11 -21.55
C TYR A 430 4.86 -16.87 -22.11
N PRO A 431 6.03 -16.85 -21.43
CA PRO A 431 7.16 -17.62 -21.89
C PRO A 431 6.78 -19.11 -21.80
N ILE A 432 6.98 -19.84 -22.89
CA ILE A 432 6.80 -21.29 -22.93
C ILE A 432 7.65 -21.89 -21.79
N PHE A 433 6.99 -22.33 -20.72
CA PHE A 433 7.64 -22.99 -19.58
C PHE A 433 8.12 -24.38 -20.00
N GLY A 434 9.29 -24.43 -20.65
CA GLY A 434 10.19 -25.56 -20.47
C GLY A 434 10.81 -25.48 -19.08
N ARG A 435 11.12 -26.62 -18.44
CA ARG A 435 11.98 -26.63 -17.25
C ARG A 435 13.19 -25.74 -17.55
N PRO A 436 13.55 -24.76 -16.70
CA PRO A 436 14.77 -24.00 -16.89
C PRO A 436 15.91 -25.01 -16.97
N ARG A 437 16.46 -25.19 -18.18
CA ARG A 437 17.76 -25.83 -18.31
C ARG A 437 18.70 -24.87 -17.62
N THR A 438 19.31 -25.31 -16.53
CA THR A 438 20.53 -24.68 -16.04
C THR A 438 21.48 -24.66 -17.23
N LEU A 439 21.60 -23.50 -17.89
CA LEU A 439 22.75 -23.25 -18.73
C LEU A 439 23.95 -23.51 -17.82
N PRO A 440 25.00 -24.23 -18.29
CA PRO A 440 26.24 -24.30 -17.55
C PRO A 440 26.57 -22.86 -17.15
N SER A 441 26.73 -22.61 -15.85
CA SER A 441 27.27 -21.32 -15.41
C SER A 441 28.55 -21.11 -16.20
N ASP A 442 28.69 -19.98 -16.90
CA ASP A 442 29.99 -19.57 -17.41
C ASP A 442 30.95 -19.67 -16.22
N GLU A 443 31.83 -20.67 -16.26
CA GLU A 443 32.77 -20.92 -15.18
C GLU A 443 33.54 -19.62 -14.99
N VAL A 444 33.53 -19.10 -13.76
CA VAL A 444 34.31 -17.93 -13.32
C VAL A 444 35.82 -18.25 -13.32
N SER A 445 36.25 -19.22 -14.13
CA SER A 445 37.64 -19.61 -14.37
C SER A 445 37.98 -19.70 -15.86
N ASP A 446 37.19 -19.12 -16.76
CA ASP A 446 37.62 -18.99 -18.15
C ASP A 446 38.76 -17.96 -18.26
N PHE A 447 39.98 -18.43 -18.01
CA PHE A 447 41.25 -17.69 -18.01
C PHE A 447 41.41 -16.84 -19.29
N GLY A 448 40.77 -17.25 -20.39
CA GLY A 448 40.74 -16.50 -21.65
C GLY A 448 40.11 -15.11 -21.52
N LYS A 449 38.97 -14.97 -20.81
CA LYS A 449 38.27 -13.68 -20.68
C LYS A 449 39.07 -12.66 -19.88
N HIS A 450 39.86 -13.11 -18.90
CA HIS A 450 40.75 -12.24 -18.11
C HIS A 450 41.95 -11.76 -18.94
N VAL A 451 42.52 -12.63 -19.79
CA VAL A 451 43.61 -12.26 -20.71
C VAL A 451 43.12 -11.23 -21.74
N THR A 452 41.90 -11.41 -22.28
CA THR A 452 41.29 -10.45 -23.21
C THR A 452 41.08 -9.08 -22.56
N ALA A 453 40.53 -9.04 -21.34
CA ALA A 453 40.30 -7.79 -20.62
C ALA A 453 41.60 -7.04 -20.27
N VAL A 454 42.66 -7.77 -19.90
CA VAL A 454 43.99 -7.18 -19.66
C VAL A 454 44.61 -6.66 -20.96
N GLY A 455 44.42 -7.38 -22.08
CA GLY A 455 44.84 -6.95 -23.42
C GLY A 455 44.18 -5.64 -23.84
N GLU A 456 42.86 -5.52 -23.66
CA GLU A 456 42.11 -4.30 -23.97
C GLU A 456 42.50 -3.11 -23.07
N LEU A 457 42.82 -3.36 -21.79
CA LEU A 457 43.33 -2.34 -20.87
C LEU A 457 44.71 -1.82 -21.29
N LEU A 458 45.62 -2.70 -21.72
CA LEU A 458 46.94 -2.33 -22.22
C LEU A 458 46.84 -1.58 -23.56
N GLU A 459 45.89 -1.95 -24.43
CA GLU A 459 45.62 -1.25 -25.69
C GLU A 459 45.09 0.17 -25.45
N LYS A 460 44.15 0.35 -24.50
CA LYS A 460 43.65 1.67 -24.10
C LYS A 460 44.72 2.56 -23.46
N GLY A 461 45.66 1.97 -22.72
CA GLY A 461 46.77 2.70 -22.10
C GLY A 461 47.82 3.25 -23.06
N ARG A 462 47.86 2.78 -24.33
CA ARG A 462 48.81 3.16 -25.41
C ARG A 462 50.31 3.07 -25.07
N ASP A 463 50.69 2.57 -23.90
CA ASP A 463 52.09 2.36 -23.52
C ASP A 463 52.63 1.02 -24.04
N ARG A 464 53.11 1.07 -25.29
CA ARG A 464 53.65 -0.09 -25.99
C ARG A 464 54.93 -0.64 -25.35
N SER A 465 55.66 0.19 -24.60
CA SER A 465 56.91 -0.21 -23.95
C SER A 465 56.64 -1.06 -22.71
N TYR A 466 55.66 -0.64 -21.91
CA TYR A 466 55.20 -1.38 -20.74
C TYR A 466 54.55 -2.71 -21.11
N ALA A 467 53.70 -2.74 -22.15
CA ALA A 467 53.09 -3.97 -22.62
C ALA A 467 54.13 -5.01 -23.09
N ARG A 468 55.21 -4.58 -23.77
CA ARG A 468 56.33 -5.46 -24.16
C ARG A 468 57.08 -6.01 -22.96
N ALA A 469 57.45 -5.15 -22.01
CA ALA A 469 58.16 -5.57 -20.82
C ALA A 469 57.38 -6.61 -19.99
N LEU A 470 56.05 -6.50 -19.95
CA LEU A 470 55.17 -7.45 -19.27
C LEU A 470 55.15 -8.83 -19.96
N VAL A 471 55.11 -8.85 -21.30
CA VAL A 471 55.18 -10.09 -22.09
C VAL A 471 56.54 -10.76 -21.92
N ASP A 472 57.62 -9.99 -21.97
CA ASP A 472 58.98 -10.51 -21.82
C ASP A 472 59.19 -11.12 -20.41
N GLN A 473 58.72 -10.46 -19.35
CA GLN A 473 58.73 -11.02 -17.98
C GLN A 473 57.93 -12.32 -17.87
N TYR A 474 56.80 -12.43 -18.58
CA TYR A 474 56.01 -13.65 -18.58
C TYR A 474 56.76 -14.81 -19.25
N HIS A 475 57.41 -14.55 -20.38
CA HIS A 475 58.23 -15.53 -21.09
C HIS A 475 59.43 -16.00 -20.25
N GLU A 476 60.12 -15.10 -19.55
CA GLU A 476 61.19 -15.46 -18.62
C GLU A 476 60.69 -16.32 -17.45
N LYS A 477 59.53 -15.99 -16.87
CA LYS A 477 58.94 -16.78 -15.78
C LYS A 477 58.53 -18.18 -16.22
N ILE A 478 57.99 -18.35 -17.42
CA ILE A 478 57.67 -19.68 -17.96
C ILE A 478 58.95 -20.48 -18.24
N ALA A 479 59.93 -19.85 -18.90
CA ALA A 479 61.18 -20.51 -19.23
C ALA A 479 61.95 -20.98 -17.97
N ASN A 480 61.85 -20.24 -16.86
CA ASN A 480 62.42 -20.66 -15.58
C ASN A 480 61.58 -21.72 -14.86
N ARG A 481 60.25 -21.73 -15.03
CA ARG A 481 59.36 -22.74 -14.42
C ARG A 481 59.61 -24.14 -14.98
N ASP A 482 59.87 -24.26 -16.29
CA ASP A 482 60.19 -25.55 -16.92
C ASP A 482 61.58 -26.09 -16.54
N LYS A 483 62.51 -25.22 -16.13
CA LYS A 483 63.83 -25.63 -15.60
C LYS A 483 63.78 -26.17 -14.16
N THR A 484 62.71 -25.86 -13.42
CA THR A 484 62.54 -26.26 -12.01
C THR A 484 61.69 -27.50 -11.77
N LYS A 485 61.22 -28.19 -12.82
CA LYS A 485 60.58 -29.51 -12.65
C LYS A 485 61.66 -30.58 -12.38
N PRO A 486 61.67 -31.25 -11.22
CA PRO A 486 62.54 -32.40 -11.03
C PRO A 486 62.07 -33.52 -11.97
N THR A 487 62.99 -34.04 -12.79
CA THR A 487 62.80 -35.29 -13.52
C THR A 487 62.66 -36.43 -12.51
N ASN A 488 61.45 -36.96 -12.38
CA ASN A 488 61.18 -38.29 -11.86
C ASN A 488 60.53 -39.11 -12.98
#